data_AF-A0A2E9TZ96-F1
#
_entry.id   AF-A0A2E9TZ96-F1
#
_cell.length_a   1.000
_cell.length_b   1.000
_cell.length_c   1.000
_cell.angle_alpha   90.00
_cell.angle_beta   90.00
_cell.angle_gamma   90.00
#
_symmetry.space_group_name_H-M   'P 1'
#
loop_
_entity.id
_entity.type
_entity.pdbx_description
1 polymer ?
#
loop_
_entity_poly.entity_id
_entity_poly.type
_entity_poly.pdbx_seq_one_letter_code
_entity_poly.pdbx_strand_id
1 'polypeptide(L)'
;MENNFYITRPEDIDKQKQMVSADDIRVAKSKIGKKKRKPSSHCLLCKMTIDEIGGKRVGAQKTLGTFSSKTYRGGGDPDFPDFSIKLDDANYIVLRGKKGMWTDELIEKVKEIYLNNECPWFCQKCASKTCHICREILNNPIGSDVIHDDGCILHVAALGYNPGCVNKSCENYKKWGE
;
A
#
# COMPACT_ATOMS: atom_id res chain seq x y z
N MET A 1 -27.69 -3.94 -13.68
CA MET A 1 -26.70 -2.86 -13.49
C MET A 1 -25.41 -3.36 -14.09
N GLU A 2 -25.03 -2.81 -15.24
CA GLU A 2 -23.83 -3.23 -15.97
C GLU A 2 -22.58 -2.70 -15.28
N ASN A 3 -21.66 -3.61 -14.93
CA ASN A 3 -20.34 -3.24 -14.44
C ASN A 3 -19.51 -2.75 -15.62
N ASN A 4 -19.54 -1.45 -15.88
CA ASN A 4 -18.66 -0.82 -16.86
C ASN A 4 -17.24 -0.80 -16.30
N PHE A 5 -16.36 -1.65 -16.84
CA PHE A 5 -14.93 -1.57 -16.59
C PHE A 5 -14.36 -0.37 -17.35
N TYR A 6 -13.83 0.61 -16.62
CA TYR A 6 -13.54 1.96 -17.15
C TYR A 6 -12.27 2.09 -18.00
N ILE A 7 -11.48 1.02 -18.19
CA ILE A 7 -10.31 1.05 -19.07
C ILE A 7 -10.20 -0.30 -19.77
N THR A 8 -10.54 -0.32 -21.06
CA THR A 8 -10.33 -1.50 -21.92
C THR A 8 -9.17 -1.27 -22.89
N ARG A 9 -8.78 0.00 -23.13
CA ARG A 9 -7.72 0.40 -24.06
C ARG A 9 -6.88 1.57 -23.52
N PRO A 10 -5.62 1.73 -24.00
CA PRO A 10 -4.73 2.83 -23.60
C PRO A 10 -5.29 4.23 -23.86
N GLU A 11 -6.20 4.37 -24.82
CA GLU A 11 -6.81 5.64 -25.24
C GLU A 11 -7.86 6.18 -24.25
N ASP A 12 -8.34 5.34 -23.32
CA ASP A 12 -9.38 5.72 -22.35
C ASP A 12 -8.83 6.60 -21.20
N ILE A 13 -7.50 6.77 -21.13
CA ILE A 13 -6.76 7.41 -20.02
C ILE A 13 -7.02 8.93 -19.92
N ASP A 14 -7.21 9.63 -21.04
CA ASP A 14 -7.35 11.10 -21.06
C ASP A 14 -8.74 11.60 -20.67
N LYS A 15 -9.68 10.70 -20.35
CA LYS A 15 -11.07 11.06 -20.00
C LYS A 15 -11.31 11.34 -18.52
N GLN A 16 -10.30 11.23 -17.65
CA GLN A 16 -10.46 11.54 -16.23
C GLN A 16 -10.49 13.06 -15.98
N LYS A 17 -11.69 13.63 -15.87
CA LYS A 17 -11.87 14.99 -15.34
C LYS A 17 -11.50 15.01 -13.85
N GLN A 18 -10.42 15.69 -13.48
CA GLN A 18 -10.03 15.90 -12.09
C GLN A 18 -11.12 16.70 -11.35
N MET A 19 -11.62 16.17 -10.22
CA MET A 19 -12.63 16.81 -9.36
C MET A 19 -12.02 17.65 -8.22
N VAL A 20 -10.70 17.84 -8.19
CA VAL A 20 -9.98 18.49 -7.08
C VAL A 20 -9.63 19.93 -7.43
N SER A 21 -9.79 20.85 -6.49
CA SER A 21 -9.55 22.28 -6.74
C SER A 21 -8.05 22.59 -6.87
N ALA A 22 -7.73 23.67 -7.57
CA ALA A 22 -6.34 24.12 -7.73
C ALA A 22 -5.65 24.47 -6.40
N ASP A 23 -6.42 24.87 -5.38
CA ASP A 23 -5.90 25.18 -4.05
C ASP A 23 -5.58 23.91 -3.25
N ASP A 24 -6.39 22.84 -3.38
CA ASP A 24 -6.08 21.53 -2.80
C ASP A 24 -4.76 20.97 -3.35
N ILE A 25 -4.54 21.15 -4.66
CA ILE A 25 -3.31 20.76 -5.35
C ILE A 25 -2.11 21.59 -4.83
N ARG A 26 -2.30 22.91 -4.63
CA ARG A 26 -1.23 23.80 -4.16
C ARG A 26 -0.79 23.52 -2.71
N VAL A 27 -1.74 23.21 -1.83
CA VAL A 27 -1.43 22.80 -0.44
C VAL A 27 -0.70 21.45 -0.43
N ALA A 28 -1.12 20.49 -1.25
CA ALA A 28 -0.43 19.21 -1.40
C ALA A 28 1.01 19.37 -1.95
N LYS A 29 1.19 20.20 -2.99
CA LYS A 29 2.50 20.52 -3.60
C LYS A 29 3.53 21.04 -2.56
N SER A 30 3.10 21.85 -1.59
CA SER A 30 3.98 22.39 -0.54
C SER A 30 4.50 21.35 0.48
N LYS A 31 3.89 20.16 0.52
CA LYS A 31 4.18 19.09 1.50
C LYS A 31 5.05 17.95 0.93
N ILE A 32 5.27 17.90 -0.39
CA ILE A 32 5.94 16.78 -1.11
C ILE A 32 7.49 16.85 -1.07
N GLY A 33 8.08 17.55 -0.10
CA GLY A 33 9.53 17.52 0.15
C GLY A 33 9.90 16.49 1.22
N LYS A 34 10.59 15.38 0.88
CA LYS A 34 11.30 14.39 1.75
C LYS A 34 10.74 14.16 3.18
N LYS A 35 9.45 14.33 3.43
CA LYS A 35 8.85 14.15 4.76
C LYS A 35 8.50 12.69 4.93
N LYS A 36 8.94 12.10 6.05
CA LYS A 36 8.42 10.83 6.54
C LYS A 36 6.91 11.02 6.74
N ARG A 37 6.11 10.42 5.85
CA ARG A 37 4.64 10.49 5.94
C ARG A 37 4.20 9.48 6.98
N LYS A 38 3.42 9.93 7.96
CA LYS A 38 2.82 9.02 8.94
C LYS A 38 1.88 8.06 8.22
N PRO A 39 1.71 6.82 8.71
CA PRO A 39 0.73 5.92 8.13
C PRO A 39 -0.68 6.51 8.29
N SER A 40 -1.56 6.21 7.33
CA SER A 40 -2.99 6.46 7.51
C SER A 40 -3.53 5.70 8.73
N SER A 41 -4.67 6.12 9.26
CA SER A 41 -5.26 5.50 10.47
C SER A 41 -5.70 4.04 10.27
N HIS A 42 -6.14 3.69 9.05
CA HIS A 42 -6.71 2.38 8.75
C HIS A 42 -5.98 1.69 7.60
N CYS A 43 -6.05 0.36 7.60
CA CYS A 43 -5.66 -0.49 6.48
C CYS A 43 -6.49 -0.12 5.24
N LEU A 44 -5.83 0.02 4.11
CA LEU A 44 -6.45 0.45 2.85
C LEU A 44 -7.55 -0.51 2.36
N LEU A 45 -7.48 -1.80 2.69
CA LEU A 45 -8.44 -2.81 2.20
C LEU A 45 -9.51 -3.16 3.23
N CYS A 46 -9.12 -3.57 4.44
CA CYS A 46 -10.08 -4.03 5.45
C CYS A 46 -10.63 -2.90 6.33
N LYS A 47 -10.14 -1.66 6.17
CA LYS A 47 -10.60 -0.48 6.91
C LYS A 47 -10.46 -0.59 8.44
N MET A 48 -9.73 -1.58 8.95
CA MET A 48 -9.42 -1.73 10.38
C MET A 48 -8.14 -0.98 10.75
N THR A 49 -8.05 -0.54 12.01
CA THR A 49 -6.85 0.07 12.60
C THR A 49 -5.75 -0.95 12.89
N ILE A 50 -4.53 -0.50 13.17
CA ILE A 50 -3.45 -1.42 13.56
C ILE A 50 -3.72 -2.06 14.93
N ASP A 51 -4.39 -1.37 15.84
CA ASP A 51 -4.65 -1.86 17.20
C ASP A 51 -5.67 -3.00 17.19
N GLU A 52 -6.65 -2.95 16.30
CA GLU A 52 -7.64 -4.02 16.13
C GLU A 52 -7.03 -5.28 15.47
N ILE A 53 -6.04 -5.12 14.58
CA ILE A 53 -5.47 -6.24 13.81
C ILE A 53 -4.24 -6.83 14.50
N GLY A 54 -3.45 -6.00 15.16
CA GLY A 54 -2.08 -6.27 15.57
C GLY A 54 -1.09 -6.32 14.39
N GLY A 55 0.17 -6.64 14.70
CA GLY A 55 1.22 -6.83 13.71
C GLY A 55 1.81 -5.51 13.18
N LYS A 56 2.13 -5.48 11.88
CA LYS A 56 2.85 -4.38 11.23
C LYS A 56 2.12 -3.85 10.01
N ARG A 57 2.34 -2.57 9.70
CA ARG A 57 1.77 -1.88 8.53
C ARG A 57 2.66 -2.11 7.30
N VAL A 58 2.20 -2.87 6.32
CA VAL A 58 2.93 -3.14 5.09
C VAL A 58 2.65 -2.02 4.08
N GLY A 59 3.66 -1.26 3.69
CA GLY A 59 3.53 -0.22 2.65
C GLY A 59 3.69 -0.78 1.24
N ALA A 60 4.66 -1.68 1.06
CA ALA A 60 4.93 -2.35 -0.20
C ALA A 60 5.59 -3.73 -0.02
N GLN A 61 5.38 -4.59 -1.01
CA GLN A 61 6.05 -5.87 -1.20
C GLN A 61 6.11 -6.19 -2.70
N LYS A 62 6.66 -7.36 -3.05
CA LYS A 62 6.78 -7.80 -4.44
C LYS A 62 5.45 -7.77 -5.21
N THR A 63 4.34 -8.16 -4.57
CA THR A 63 3.05 -8.40 -5.23
C THR A 63 1.98 -7.34 -4.94
N LEU A 64 2.26 -6.38 -4.06
CA LEU A 64 1.29 -5.40 -3.58
C LEU A 64 2.02 -4.18 -3.01
N GLY A 65 1.60 -2.97 -3.35
CA GLY A 65 2.16 -1.78 -2.70
C GLY A 65 1.61 -0.47 -3.23
N THR A 66 1.87 0.61 -2.48
CA THR A 66 1.72 1.99 -2.97
C THR A 66 3.02 2.75 -2.70
N PHE A 67 3.53 3.51 -3.68
CA PHE A 67 4.74 4.30 -3.48
C PHE A 67 4.78 5.53 -4.39
N SER A 68 5.40 6.61 -3.91
CA SER A 68 5.61 7.82 -4.72
C SER A 68 6.68 7.59 -5.78
N SER A 69 6.48 8.16 -6.96
CA SER A 69 7.44 8.14 -8.06
C SER A 69 7.50 9.50 -8.74
N LYS A 70 8.67 9.88 -9.24
CA LYS A 70 8.83 11.04 -10.14
C LYS A 70 8.63 10.69 -11.61
N THR A 71 8.53 9.40 -11.91
CA THR A 71 8.33 8.87 -13.25
C THR A 71 7.03 8.09 -13.31
N TYR A 72 6.32 8.24 -14.42
CA TYR A 72 5.19 7.38 -14.75
C TYR A 72 5.67 5.92 -14.85
N ARG A 73 4.89 5.01 -14.30
CA ARG A 73 5.04 3.56 -14.40
C ARG A 73 3.70 2.93 -14.80
N GLY A 74 3.74 2.06 -15.80
CA GLY A 74 2.61 1.25 -16.24
C GLY A 74 3.13 -0.11 -16.72
N GLY A 75 2.44 -1.20 -16.35
CA GLY A 75 2.84 -2.56 -16.70
C GLY A 75 3.81 -3.15 -15.67
N GLY A 76 4.88 -3.82 -16.10
CA GLY A 76 5.78 -4.55 -15.20
C GLY A 76 5.41 -6.02 -15.09
N ASP A 77 5.41 -6.58 -13.87
CA ASP A 77 5.02 -7.97 -13.62
C ASP A 77 3.57 -8.19 -14.10
N PRO A 78 3.31 -9.10 -15.07
CA PRO A 78 1.96 -9.31 -15.61
C PRO A 78 0.93 -9.76 -14.56
N ASP A 79 1.37 -10.46 -13.51
CA ASP A 79 0.49 -10.93 -12.44
C ASP A 79 0.23 -9.83 -11.40
N PHE A 80 1.14 -8.87 -11.29
CA PHE A 80 1.11 -7.77 -10.32
C PHE A 80 1.53 -6.44 -10.95
N PRO A 81 0.78 -5.91 -11.93
CA PRO A 81 1.20 -4.72 -12.66
C PRO A 81 1.31 -3.49 -11.77
N ASP A 82 2.25 -2.63 -12.12
CA ASP A 82 2.35 -1.25 -11.68
C ASP A 82 1.40 -0.39 -12.53
N PHE A 83 0.70 0.54 -11.88
CA PHE A 83 -0.14 1.55 -12.50
C PHE A 83 0.07 2.89 -11.79
N SER A 84 0.29 3.95 -12.55
CA SER A 84 0.55 5.28 -11.99
C SER A 84 -0.66 6.19 -12.06
N ILE A 85 -0.96 6.78 -10.91
CA ILE A 85 -1.89 7.88 -10.77
C ILE A 85 -1.08 9.18 -10.77
N LYS A 86 -1.42 10.12 -11.64
CA LYS A 86 -0.81 11.46 -11.61
C LYS A 86 -1.28 12.21 -10.36
N LEU A 87 -0.35 12.64 -9.52
CA LEU A 87 -0.62 13.47 -8.35
C LEU A 87 -0.47 14.96 -8.69
N ASP A 88 0.59 15.30 -9.41
CA ASP A 88 0.82 16.63 -9.96
C ASP A 88 1.70 16.56 -11.23
N ASP A 89 2.21 17.70 -11.71
CA ASP A 89 3.01 17.80 -12.93
C ASP A 89 4.34 17.03 -12.88
N ALA A 90 4.86 16.73 -11.69
CA ALA A 90 6.15 16.08 -11.48
C ALA A 90 6.09 14.80 -10.64
N ASN A 91 4.94 14.49 -10.03
CA ASN A 91 4.80 13.39 -9.09
C ASN A 91 3.65 12.45 -9.46
N TYR A 92 3.91 11.17 -9.26
CA TYR A 92 2.97 10.08 -9.43
C TYR A 92 2.87 9.26 -8.14
N ILE A 93 1.72 8.65 -7.95
CA ILE A 93 1.54 7.53 -7.02
C ILE A 93 1.51 6.27 -7.85
N VAL A 94 2.41 5.34 -7.59
CA VAL A 94 2.42 4.03 -8.22
C VAL A 94 1.67 3.06 -7.32
N LEU A 95 0.70 2.38 -7.92
CA LEU A 95 -0.04 1.28 -7.34
C LEU A 95 0.47 -0.03 -7.93
N ARG A 96 0.77 -1.01 -7.08
CA ARG A 96 1.12 -2.37 -7.50
C ARG A 96 0.10 -3.33 -6.91
N GLY A 97 -0.41 -4.25 -7.72
CA GLY A 97 -1.31 -5.29 -7.23
C GLY A 97 -1.86 -6.15 -8.35
N LYS A 98 -2.63 -7.18 -7.99
CA LYS A 98 -3.31 -8.03 -8.97
C LYS A 98 -4.27 -7.22 -9.83
N LYS A 99 -4.45 -7.63 -11.09
CA LYS A 99 -5.46 -7.04 -11.98
C LYS A 99 -6.85 -7.11 -11.33
N GLY A 100 -7.58 -6.00 -11.39
CA GLY A 100 -8.92 -5.88 -10.80
C GLY A 100 -8.96 -5.57 -9.29
N MET A 101 -7.81 -5.55 -8.60
CA MET A 101 -7.75 -5.18 -7.19
C MET A 101 -8.02 -3.68 -6.97
N TRP A 102 -7.49 -2.84 -7.86
CA TRP A 102 -7.57 -1.38 -7.75
C TRP A 102 -8.88 -0.87 -8.35
N THR A 103 -9.89 -0.72 -7.51
CA THR A 103 -11.17 -0.08 -7.86
C THR A 103 -11.05 1.44 -7.82
N ASP A 104 -11.98 2.14 -8.46
CA ASP A 104 -12.02 3.61 -8.42
C ASP A 104 -12.12 4.15 -6.98
N GLU A 105 -12.91 3.49 -6.11
CA GLU A 105 -13.00 3.84 -4.69
C GLU A 105 -11.62 3.76 -3.99
N LEU A 106 -10.87 2.69 -4.23
CA LEU A 106 -9.53 2.52 -3.63
C LEU A 106 -8.53 3.52 -4.19
N ILE A 107 -8.60 3.80 -5.49
CA ILE A 107 -7.75 4.79 -6.16
C ILE A 107 -7.98 6.18 -5.58
N GLU A 108 -9.24 6.61 -5.44
CA GLU A 108 -9.58 7.90 -4.83
C GLU A 108 -9.16 7.93 -3.36
N LYS A 109 -9.33 6.83 -2.62
CA LYS A 109 -8.87 6.77 -1.22
C LYS A 109 -7.36 6.91 -1.10
N VAL A 110 -6.59 6.29 -2.00
CA VAL A 110 -5.13 6.45 -2.02
C VAL A 110 -4.77 7.91 -2.30
N LYS A 111 -5.39 8.55 -3.30
CA LYS A 111 -5.16 9.97 -3.60
C LYS A 111 -5.41 10.84 -2.36
N GLU A 112 -6.55 10.65 -1.70
CA GLU A 112 -6.92 11.38 -0.48
C GLU A 112 -5.85 11.24 0.62
N ILE A 113 -5.39 10.02 0.89
CA ILE A 113 -4.33 9.74 1.88
C ILE A 113 -3.04 10.51 1.54
N TYR A 114 -2.61 10.48 0.27
CA TYR A 114 -1.42 11.21 -0.15
C TYR A 114 -1.59 12.74 -0.07
N LEU A 115 -2.77 13.27 -0.43
CA LEU A 115 -3.10 14.70 -0.31
C LEU A 115 -3.12 15.16 1.16
N ASN A 116 -3.53 14.28 2.08
CA ASN A 116 -3.47 14.49 3.53
C ASN A 116 -2.04 14.34 4.11
N ASN A 117 -1.03 14.10 3.27
CA ASN A 117 0.36 13.88 3.65
C ASN A 117 0.58 12.66 4.57
N GLU A 118 -0.24 11.63 4.35
CA GLU A 118 -0.15 10.32 5.00
C GLU A 118 0.36 9.25 4.01
N CYS A 119 0.65 8.05 4.52
CA CYS A 119 1.10 6.90 3.74
C CYS A 119 0.06 5.77 3.83
N PRO A 120 -0.48 5.29 2.69
CA PRO A 120 -1.38 4.14 2.71
C PRO A 120 -0.63 2.89 3.14
N TRP A 121 -1.31 1.99 3.84
CA TRP A 121 -0.75 0.72 4.25
C TRP A 121 -1.77 -0.42 4.20
N PHE A 122 -1.25 -1.63 4.16
CA PHE A 122 -1.99 -2.88 4.20
C PHE A 122 -1.66 -3.62 5.50
N CYS A 123 -2.66 -4.16 6.18
CA CYS A 123 -2.38 -5.06 7.29
C CYS A 123 -1.75 -6.36 6.77
N GLN A 124 -1.06 -7.08 7.65
CA GLN A 124 -0.39 -8.33 7.28
C GLN A 124 -1.35 -9.38 6.72
N LYS A 125 -2.61 -9.42 7.18
CA LYS A 125 -3.64 -10.33 6.64
C LYS A 125 -3.99 -9.97 5.18
N CYS A 126 -4.29 -8.69 4.91
CA CYS A 126 -4.57 -8.17 3.58
C CYS A 126 -3.37 -8.28 2.61
N ALA A 127 -2.15 -8.15 3.13
CA ALA A 127 -0.92 -8.32 2.36
C ALA A 127 -0.50 -9.79 2.22
N SER A 128 -1.27 -10.75 2.73
CA SER A 128 -0.90 -12.18 2.76
C SER A 128 0.47 -12.45 3.39
N LYS A 129 0.84 -11.65 4.39
CA LYS A 129 2.05 -11.80 5.23
C LYS A 129 1.71 -12.48 6.56
N THR A 130 1.11 -13.65 6.43
CA THR A 130 0.65 -14.49 7.53
C THR A 130 1.42 -15.80 7.58
N CYS A 131 1.34 -16.49 8.71
CA CYS A 131 1.81 -17.86 8.86
C CYS A 131 1.14 -18.76 7.82
N HIS A 132 1.93 -19.61 7.16
CA HIS A 132 1.42 -20.57 6.19
C HIS A 132 0.64 -21.72 6.86
N ILE A 133 0.92 -22.01 8.14
CA ILE A 133 0.25 -23.05 8.93
C ILE A 133 -1.06 -22.53 9.53
N CYS A 134 -0.99 -21.56 10.44
CA CYS A 134 -2.17 -21.12 11.20
C CYS A 134 -2.86 -19.86 10.68
N ARG A 135 -2.34 -19.24 9.61
CA ARG A 135 -2.85 -17.98 9.03
C ARG A 135 -2.83 -16.75 9.95
N GLU A 136 -2.28 -16.87 11.16
CA GLU A 136 -2.04 -15.71 12.03
C GLU A 136 -0.86 -14.86 11.56
N ILE A 137 -0.78 -13.63 12.06
CA ILE A 137 0.27 -12.68 11.69
C ILE A 137 1.68 -13.21 12.03
N LEU A 138 2.62 -12.95 11.14
CA LEU A 138 4.05 -13.19 11.36
C LEU A 138 4.61 -12.13 12.30
N ASN A 139 5.60 -12.47 13.13
CA ASN A 139 6.30 -11.47 13.96
C ASN A 139 6.99 -10.41 13.08
N ASN A 140 7.54 -10.84 11.94
CA ASN A 140 8.12 -9.99 10.91
C ASN A 140 7.57 -10.37 9.51
N PRO A 141 6.98 -9.42 8.77
CA PRO A 141 6.52 -9.65 7.41
C PRO A 141 7.71 -9.61 6.43
N ILE A 142 8.37 -10.76 6.22
CA ILE A 142 9.54 -10.86 5.36
C ILE A 142 9.24 -10.45 3.90
N GLY A 143 10.18 -9.73 3.29
CA GLY A 143 10.07 -9.22 1.92
C GLY A 143 9.06 -8.09 1.82
N SER A 144 9.04 -7.20 2.80
CA SER A 144 8.12 -6.07 2.85
C SER A 144 8.76 -4.82 3.42
N ASP A 145 8.31 -3.69 2.91
CA ASP A 145 8.54 -2.38 3.49
C ASP A 145 7.46 -2.13 4.55
N VAL A 146 7.89 -1.93 5.80
CA VAL A 146 7.02 -1.70 6.95
C VAL A 146 7.04 -0.23 7.34
N ILE A 147 5.88 0.37 7.55
CA ILE A 147 5.72 1.76 7.97
C ILE A 147 5.52 1.85 9.49
N HIS A 148 6.37 2.60 10.17
CA HIS A 148 6.28 2.91 11.59
C HIS A 148 5.46 4.18 11.86
N ASP A 149 5.09 4.42 13.12
CA ASP A 149 4.20 5.53 13.51
C ASP A 149 4.78 6.91 13.19
N ASP A 150 6.10 7.03 13.18
CA ASP A 150 6.84 8.25 12.81
C ASP A 150 6.99 8.41 11.28
N GLY A 151 6.45 7.49 10.50
CA GLY A 151 6.58 7.43 9.05
C GLY A 151 7.92 6.90 8.56
N CYS A 152 8.79 6.37 9.44
CA CYS A 152 9.96 5.60 9.00
C CYS A 152 9.51 4.34 8.26
N ILE A 153 10.24 4.01 7.20
CA ILE A 153 10.05 2.78 6.46
C ILE A 153 11.25 1.87 6.71
N LEU A 154 10.99 0.66 7.20
CA LEU A 154 11.98 -0.39 7.39
C LEU A 154 11.73 -1.51 6.39
N HIS A 155 12.75 -1.82 5.58
CA HIS A 155 12.71 -3.01 4.74
C HIS A 155 13.02 -4.26 5.56
N VAL A 156 12.10 -5.23 5.59
CA VAL A 156 12.31 -6.53 6.23
C VAL A 156 12.88 -7.50 5.19
N ALA A 157 14.20 -7.61 5.12
CA ALA A 157 14.89 -8.42 4.12
C ALA A 157 14.60 -9.93 4.25
N ALA A 158 14.60 -10.63 3.11
CA ALA A 158 14.48 -12.09 3.02
C ALA A 158 15.85 -12.76 3.17
N LEU A 159 16.29 -12.94 4.42
CA LEU A 159 17.60 -13.51 4.76
C LEU A 159 17.56 -15.00 5.16
N GLY A 160 16.53 -15.74 4.74
CA GLY A 160 16.42 -17.17 5.00
C GLY A 160 16.09 -17.57 6.45
N TYR A 161 15.84 -16.62 7.36
CA TYR A 161 15.40 -16.92 8.72
C TYR A 161 13.88 -17.15 8.79
N ASN A 162 13.45 -18.00 9.72
CA ASN A 162 12.04 -18.19 10.03
C ASN A 162 11.56 -17.11 11.02
N PRO A 163 10.63 -16.21 10.63
CA PRO A 163 10.16 -15.12 11.48
C PRO A 163 9.24 -15.59 12.62
N GLY A 164 8.68 -16.80 12.51
CA GLY A 164 7.64 -17.28 13.41
C GLY A 164 6.34 -16.48 13.31
N CYS A 165 5.32 -16.95 14.02
CA CYS A 165 4.03 -16.29 14.16
C CYS A 165 3.68 -16.03 15.63
N VAL A 166 2.66 -15.20 15.84
CA VAL A 166 2.21 -14.79 17.17
C VAL A 166 1.34 -15.84 17.89
N ASN A 167 0.82 -16.82 17.16
CA ASN A 167 -0.09 -17.82 17.71
C ASN A 167 0.68 -18.86 18.53
N LYS A 168 0.55 -18.82 19.86
CA LYS A 168 1.23 -19.73 20.81
C LYS A 168 0.94 -21.21 20.57
N SER A 169 -0.19 -21.55 19.96
CA SER A 169 -0.59 -22.94 19.68
C SER A 169 -0.06 -23.45 18.34
N CYS A 170 0.60 -22.60 17.55
CA CYS A 170 1.13 -22.99 16.25
C CYS A 170 2.55 -23.56 16.41
N GLU A 171 2.89 -24.62 15.67
CA GLU A 171 4.26 -25.15 15.60
C GLU A 171 5.28 -24.12 15.10
N ASN A 172 4.83 -23.11 14.35
CA ASN A 172 5.64 -21.99 13.88
C ASN A 172 5.61 -20.79 14.85
N TYR A 173 5.15 -20.97 16.08
CA TYR A 173 5.20 -19.94 17.12
C TYR A 173 6.65 -19.58 17.44
N LYS A 174 6.94 -18.29 17.56
CA LYS A 174 8.17 -17.81 18.18
C LYS A 174 7.86 -16.61 19.06
N LYS A 175 8.36 -16.66 20.31
CA LYS A 175 8.41 -15.48 21.16
C LYS A 175 9.44 -14.52 20.56
N TRP A 176 9.05 -13.28 20.34
CA TRP A 176 9.90 -12.25 19.75
C TRP A 176 10.42 -11.33 20.86
N GLY A 177 11.73 -11.03 20.87
CA GLY A 177 12.36 -10.19 21.90
C GLY A 177 13.02 -10.94 23.07
N GLU A 178 13.44 -12.19 22.85
CA GLU A 178 14.45 -12.89 23.68
C GLU A 178 15.75 -13.04 22.89
#